data_AF-A0A2K3KVX0-F1
#
_entry.id   AF-A0A2K3KVX0-F1
#
_cell.length_a   1.000
_cell.length_b   1.000
_cell.length_c   1.000
_cell.angle_alpha   90.00
_cell.angle_beta   90.00
_cell.angle_gamma   90.00
#
_symmetry.space_group_name_H-M   'P 1'
#
loop_
_entity.id
_entity.type
_entity.pdbx_description
1 polymer ?
#
loop_
_entity_poly.entity_id
_entity_poly.type
_entity_poly.pdbx_seq_one_letter_code
_entity_poly.pdbx_strand_id
1 'polypeptide(L)' 'MRAAVREVASYFPTAIVSGRCRNKVYDFVKLKNVHYAGSHGMDISTPQGSSKYKDKKHQQKAVDEK' A
#
# COMPACT_ATOMS: atom_id res chain seq x y z
N MET A 1 -14.19 -11.04 -2.90
CA MET A 1 -12.75 -10.71 -3.00
C MET A 1 -12.15 -10.14 -1.70
N ARG A 2 -12.76 -9.15 -1.02
CA ARG A 2 -12.19 -8.56 0.22
C ARG A 2 -11.83 -9.58 1.31
N ALA A 3 -12.65 -10.60 1.53
CA ALA A 3 -12.38 -11.66 2.53
C ALA A 3 -11.09 -12.43 2.23
N ALA A 4 -10.91 -12.90 0.99
CA ALA A 4 -9.71 -13.62 0.57
C ALA A 4 -8.44 -12.75 0.71
N VAL A 5 -8.49 -11.48 0.29
CA VAL A 5 -7.35 -10.57 0.43
C VAL A 5 -7.01 -10.32 1.91
N ARG A 6 -8.02 -10.21 2.78
CA ARG A 6 -7.82 -10.05 4.23
C ARG A 6 -7.14 -11.26 4.85
N GLU A 7 -7.53 -12.46 4.44
CA GLU A 7 -6.93 -13.71 4.91
C GLU A 7 -5.45 -13.79 4.50
N VAL A 8 -5.14 -13.59 3.22
CA VAL A 8 -3.75 -13.59 2.74
C VAL A 8 -2.89 -12.54 3.46
N ALA A 9 -3.45 -11.34 3.68
CA ALA A 9 -2.80 -10.26 4.39
C ALA A 9 -2.50 -10.55 5.87
N SER A 10 -3.15 -11.56 6.47
CA SER A 10 -2.82 -12.00 7.84
C SER A 10 -1.57 -12.89 7.91
N TYR A 11 -1.17 -13.50 6.79
CA TYR A 11 -0.03 -14.40 6.72
C TYR A 11 1.19 -13.76 6.04
N PHE A 12 0.98 -12.88 5.07
CA PHE A 12 2.06 -12.33 4.24
C PHE A 12 1.94 -10.81 4.06
N PRO A 13 3.07 -10.08 3.93
CA PRO A 13 3.07 -8.71 3.45
C PRO A 13 2.35 -8.63 2.10
N THR A 14 1.22 -7.94 2.06
CA THR A 14 0.31 -7.94 0.91
C THR A 14 0.14 -6.53 0.38
N ALA A 15 0.19 -6.36 -0.93
CA ALA A 15 0.01 -5.07 -1.61
C ALA A 15 -1.04 -5.15 -2.71
N ILE A 16 -1.79 -4.06 -2.89
CA ILE A 16 -2.74 -3.86 -3.98
C ILE A 16 -2.17 -2.79 -4.90
N VAL A 17 -1.87 -3.17 -6.15
CA VAL A 17 -1.30 -2.29 -7.17
C VAL A 17 -2.35 -2.02 -8.23
N SER A 18 -2.56 -0.74 -8.56
CA SER A 18 -3.54 -0.32 -9.55
C SER A 18 -3.05 0.85 -10.40
N GLY A 19 -3.58 0.93 -11.62
CA GLY A 19 -3.46 2.11 -12.46
C GLY A 19 -4.28 3.31 -11.99
N ARG A 20 -5.24 3.13 -11.08
CA ARG A 20 -6.07 4.22 -10.54
C ARG A 20 -5.35 4.96 -9.41
N CYS A 21 -5.79 6.19 -9.13
CA CYS A 21 -5.27 6.94 -7.99
C CYS A 21 -5.46 6.13 -6.68
N ARG A 22 -4.45 6.21 -5.79
CA ARG A 22 -4.39 5.39 -4.58
C ARG A 22 -5.62 5.55 -3.69
N ASN A 23 -6.08 6.79 -3.50
CA ASN A 23 -7.25 7.10 -2.67
C ASN A 23 -8.51 6.39 -3.17
N LYS A 24 -8.75 6.37 -4.48
CA LYS A 24 -9.91 5.67 -5.06
C LYS A 24 -9.85 4.17 -4.82
N VAL A 25 -8.66 3.57 -4.88
CA VAL A 25 -8.46 2.14 -4.61
C VAL A 25 -8.64 1.85 -3.13
N TYR A 26 -8.10 2.70 -2.25
CA TYR A 26 -8.30 2.61 -0.80
C TYR A 26 -9.78 2.68 -0.44
N ASP A 27 -10.50 3.68 -0.95
CA ASP A 27 -11.93 3.87 -0.72
C ASP A 27 -12.77 2.72 -1.27
N PHE A 28 -12.32 2.07 -2.34
CA PHE A 28 -12.99 0.90 -2.90
C PHE A 28 -12.73 -0.36 -2.06
N VAL A 29 -11.49 -0.60 -1.60
CA VAL A 29 -11.12 -1.86 -0.95
C VAL A 29 -11.33 -1.81 0.57
N LYS A 30 -10.94 -0.71 1.22
CA LYS A 30 -11.07 -0.42 2.66
C LYS A 30 -10.48 -1.51 3.58
N LEU A 31 -9.27 -1.98 3.26
CA LEU A 31 -8.54 -2.93 4.12
C LEU A 31 -7.32 -2.24 4.74
N LYS A 32 -7.17 -2.34 6.07
CA LYS A 32 -6.11 -1.62 6.81
C LYS A 32 -4.75 -2.33 6.79
N ASN A 33 -4.72 -3.65 6.59
CA ASN A 33 -3.50 -4.47 6.67
C ASN A 33 -2.91 -4.80 5.29
N VAL A 34 -3.12 -3.94 4.29
CA VAL A 34 -2.53 -4.09 2.96
C VAL A 34 -1.88 -2.78 2.54
N HIS A 35 -0.77 -2.88 1.82
CA HIS A 35 -0.14 -1.73 1.17
C HIS A 35 -0.93 -1.36 -0.08
N TYR A 36 -0.96 -0.06 -0.40
CA TYR A 36 -1.61 0.41 -1.61
C TYR A 36 -0.60 1.15 -2.49
N ALA A 37 -0.62 0.81 -3.77
CA ALA A 37 0.06 1.53 -4.82
C ALA A 37 -0.95 1.93 -5.91
N GLY A 38 -1.07 3.24 -6.14
CA GLY A 38 -1.90 3.80 -7.20
C GLY A 38 -1.08 4.40 -8.33
N SER A 39 -1.75 5.06 -9.28
CA SER A 39 -1.14 5.85 -10.34
C SER A 39 -0.11 5.06 -11.15
N HIS A 40 -0.49 3.86 -11.59
CA HIS A 40 0.38 2.88 -12.28
C HIS A 40 1.58 2.42 -11.45
N GLY A 41 1.48 2.50 -10.12
CA GLY A 41 2.55 2.12 -9.20
C GLY A 41 3.48 3.28 -8.81
N MET A 42 3.20 4.51 -9.23
CA MET A 42 4.00 5.69 -8.86
C MET A 42 3.66 6.25 -7.47
N ASP A 43 2.43 6.08 -7.01
CA ASP A 43 1.96 6.58 -5.71
C ASP A 43 1.90 5.43 -4.70
N ILE A 44 3.05 5.14 -4.07
CA ILE A 44 3.24 4.03 -3.14
C ILE A 44 3.21 4.55 -1.69
N SER A 45 2.27 4.03 -0.89
CA SER A 45 2.28 4.24 0.56
C SER A 45 3.05 3.10 1.24
N THR A 46 4.18 3.44 1.85
CA THR A 46 4.91 2.52 2.74
C THR A 46 4.67 2.96 4.19
N PRO A 47 4.22 2.07 5.09
CA PRO A 47 4.10 2.42 6.50
C PRO A 47 5.47 2.83 7.02
N GLN A 48 5.53 3.99 7.65
CA GLN A 48 6.75 4.49 8.26
C GLN A 48 7.17 3.54 9.39
N GLY A 49 8.13 2.64 9.12
CA GLY A 49 8.81 1.89 10.18
C GLY A 49 9.21 0.44 9.88
N SER A 50 8.66 -0.22 8.86
CA SER A 50 8.84 -1.68 8.70
C SER A 50 10.01 -2.11 7.81
N SER A 51 11.09 -1.33 7.74
CA SER A 51 12.26 -1.74 6.96
C SER A 51 13.48 -1.93 7.86
N LYS A 52 13.77 -3.20 8.16
CA LYS A 52 15.10 -3.65 8.63
C LYS A 52 16.17 -3.56 7.53
N TYR A 53 15.79 -3.20 6.30
CA TYR A 53 16.65 -3.12 5.12
C TYR A 53 16.43 -1.78 4.39
N LYS A 54 16.90 -0.68 5.00
CA LYS A 54 16.82 0.66 4.40
C LYS A 54 18.09 0.97 3.62
N ASP A 55 18.08 0.70 2.31
CA ASP A 55 18.83 1.55 1.37
C ASP A 55 18.01 2.81 1.11
N LYS A 56 18.41 3.91 1.74
CA LYS A 56 17.68 5.18 1.82
C LYS A 56 17.64 5.99 0.52
N LYS A 57 18.13 5.46 -0.60
CA LYS A 57 18.40 6.28 -1.80
C LYS A 57 17.18 6.59 -2.69
N HIS A 58 16.05 5.86 -2.57
CA HIS A 58 14.91 6.01 -3.50
C HIS A 58 13.53 6.12 -2.83
N GLN A 59 13.44 6.48 -1.55
CA GLN A 59 12.13 6.68 -0.92
C GLN A 59 11.54 8.05 -1.31
N GLN A 60 10.66 8.07 -2.32
CA GLN A 60 9.70 9.15 -2.44
C GLN A 60 8.65 8.98 -1.32
N LYS A 61 8.68 9.91 -0.36
CA LYS A 61 7.69 9.97 0.72
C LYS A 61 6.38 10.49 0.12
N ALA A 62 5.38 9.63 -0.05
CA ALA A 62 4.01 10.08 -0.14
C ALA A 62 3.55 10.46 1.28
N VAL A 63 3.44 11.76 1.55
CA VAL A 63 2.82 12.27 2.77
C VAL A 63 1.31 12.22 2.52
N ASP A 64 0.61 11.27 3.13
CA ASP A 64 -0.85 11.39 3.26
C ASP A 64 -1.13 12.38 4.38
N GLU A 65 -1.42 13.62 3.99
CA GLU A 65 -2.14 14.56 4.83
C GLU A 65 -3.65 14.32 4.63
N LYS A 66 -4.24 13.50 5.51
CA LYS A 66 -5.53 13.78 6.19
C LYS A 66 -5.88 12.72 7.23
#